data_AF-A0A1L0D9S5-F1
#
_entry.id   AF-A0A1L0D9S5-F1
#
_cell.length_a   1.000
_cell.length_b   1.000
_cell.length_c   1.000
_cell.angle_alpha   90.00
_cell.angle_beta   90.00
_cell.angle_gamma   90.00
#
_symmetry.space_group_name_H-M   'P 1'
#
loop_
_entity.id
_entity.type
_entity.pdbx_description
1 polymer ?
#
loop_
_entity_poly.entity_id
_entity_poly.type
_entity_poly.pdbx_seq_one_letter_code
_entity_poly.pdbx_strand_id
1 'polypeptide(L)'
;MIVLPNTPPTPKPWNPTSSVLSPGLLAARASLDSLPSTHADSVRYVVKLEDYLEGIFSLLAASLSNTILLDYATKSLLLDLCKMIPWNNVCHKKKRDLNLLKSSPTVEWCLATEIQTTVVAASFMYSQLGAALINELIELDEMAQSKETDEKWKLVANFYKKALSLANFGAEFTGLCLTSVLLDPQLFILLDKIANVGIQMSILCKFSWANRNSFNEQDTFLSKNNGVLCRVAIWILDEVKACQNIVRELESLPGDLLDLNYTDWSQYLAVFVKYASAYAGLFLSIEYYQKDKMGQAIGLINFSLLSLQSKNLSEIKPKKSKVLARVKSKIAGKRNESYISSLQSITSLKIDKSVFQELSGVVLKDLTLLFDQLVQCHLKYTKENNNLNFDEVVDWQDIHSDSKWPFGSKIPVSDVAVYAPKVLAPAPSNGVNPNFTGRGSYF
;
A
#
# COMPACT_ATOMS: atom_id res chain seq x y z
N MET A 1 -4.05 -1.04 -1.11
CA MET A 1 -4.25 -2.00 -0.01
C MET A 1 -3.12 -1.94 1.02
N ILE A 2 -1.87 -1.64 0.64
CA ILE A 2 -0.78 -1.47 1.63
C ILE A 2 -1.09 -0.25 2.51
N VAL A 3 -1.16 -0.48 3.82
CA VAL A 3 -1.20 0.54 4.87
C VAL A 3 -0.12 0.14 5.86
N LEU A 4 0.96 0.91 5.91
CA LEU A 4 2.15 0.52 6.69
C LEU A 4 1.91 0.71 8.20
N PRO A 5 2.51 -0.12 9.06
CA PRO A 5 2.46 0.09 10.51
C PRO A 5 2.99 1.47 10.91
N ASN A 6 2.46 2.06 12.00
CA ASN A 6 2.87 3.38 12.50
C ASN A 6 2.70 4.53 11.49
N THR A 7 1.75 4.43 10.55
CA THR A 7 1.42 5.49 9.60
C THR A 7 -0.04 5.92 9.70
N PRO A 8 -0.37 7.19 9.39
CA PRO A 8 0.55 8.29 9.04
C PRO A 8 1.36 8.84 10.24
N PRO A 9 2.44 9.60 10.00
CA PRO A 9 2.99 10.47 11.06
C PRO A 9 1.95 11.52 11.46
N THR A 10 1.89 11.84 12.75
CA THR A 10 0.92 12.84 13.29
C THR A 10 1.61 13.99 14.03
N PRO A 11 1.07 15.21 13.97
CA PRO A 11 1.61 16.34 14.70
C PRO A 11 1.58 16.12 16.22
N LYS A 12 2.66 16.55 16.90
CA LYS A 12 2.68 16.69 18.35
C LYS A 12 2.16 18.07 18.75
N PRO A 13 1.55 18.20 19.95
CA PRO A 13 1.34 19.50 20.57
C PRO A 13 2.66 20.28 20.61
N TRP A 14 2.64 21.49 20.07
CA TRP A 14 3.85 22.27 19.84
C TRP A 14 3.60 23.75 20.12
N ASN A 15 4.53 24.37 20.85
CA ASN A 15 4.63 25.81 21.02
C ASN A 15 5.81 26.31 20.17
N PRO A 16 5.57 27.01 19.05
CA PRO A 16 6.63 27.54 18.21
C PRO A 16 7.55 28.45 18.98
N THR A 17 8.86 28.30 18.76
CA THR A 17 9.86 29.24 19.26
C THR A 17 9.94 30.51 18.41
N SER A 18 9.42 30.47 17.18
CA SER A 18 9.43 31.59 16.24
C SER A 18 8.02 32.13 15.98
N SER A 19 7.89 33.44 15.83
CA SER A 19 6.65 34.14 15.44
C SER A 19 6.34 34.04 13.94
N VAL A 20 6.96 33.07 13.23
CA VAL A 20 6.87 32.92 11.77
C VAL A 20 5.47 32.47 11.34
N LEU A 21 4.81 31.61 12.12
CA LEU A 21 3.49 31.08 11.80
C LEU A 21 2.39 32.00 12.32
N SER A 22 1.42 32.30 11.48
CA SER A 22 0.25 33.08 11.88
C SER A 22 -0.63 32.30 12.88
N PRO A 23 -1.40 32.97 13.75
CA PRO A 23 -2.30 32.29 14.69
C PRO A 23 -3.30 31.34 14.02
N GLY A 24 -3.79 31.70 12.83
CA GLY A 24 -4.68 30.83 12.04
C GLY A 24 -3.99 29.56 11.57
N LEU A 25 -2.72 29.64 11.15
CA LEU A 25 -1.95 28.47 10.72
C LEU A 25 -1.61 27.54 11.90
N LEU A 26 -1.33 28.12 13.07
CA LEU A 26 -1.15 27.37 14.31
C LEU A 26 -2.42 26.63 14.74
N ALA A 27 -3.58 27.28 14.62
CA ALA A 27 -4.86 26.65 14.90
C ALA A 27 -5.16 25.51 13.90
N ALA A 28 -4.89 25.72 12.62
CA ALA A 28 -5.03 24.68 11.59
C ALA A 28 -4.14 23.47 11.90
N ARG A 29 -2.87 23.69 12.26
CA ARG A 29 -1.95 22.64 12.69
C ARG A 29 -2.44 21.91 13.95
N ALA A 30 -2.90 22.65 14.95
CA ALA A 30 -3.41 22.08 16.20
C ALA A 30 -4.64 21.19 15.97
N SER A 31 -5.43 21.45 14.91
CA SER A 31 -6.60 20.64 14.57
C SER A 31 -6.28 19.23 14.05
N LEU A 32 -4.99 18.91 13.86
CA LEU A 32 -4.44 17.63 13.38
C LEU A 32 -3.90 16.74 14.53
N ASP A 33 -4.16 17.10 15.79
CA ASP A 33 -3.52 16.53 16.99
C ASP A 33 -3.74 15.03 17.27
N SER A 34 -4.71 14.41 16.59
CA SER A 34 -5.15 13.05 16.88
C SER A 34 -5.36 12.23 15.61
N LEU A 35 -4.97 10.95 15.68
CA LEU A 35 -5.25 9.97 14.63
C LEU A 35 -6.78 9.78 14.50
N PRO A 36 -7.30 9.73 13.27
CA PRO A 36 -8.71 9.47 13.05
C PRO A 36 -9.07 8.04 13.46
N SER A 37 -10.20 7.89 14.14
CA SER A 37 -10.71 6.58 14.59
C SER A 37 -11.78 6.00 13.65
N THR A 38 -12.45 6.84 12.85
CA THR A 38 -13.48 6.42 11.89
C THR A 38 -13.11 6.79 10.44
N HIS A 39 -13.82 6.21 9.47
CA HIS A 39 -13.67 6.60 8.06
C HIS A 39 -14.03 8.08 7.82
N ALA A 40 -15.13 8.56 8.42
CA ALA A 40 -15.54 9.96 8.31
C ALA A 40 -14.49 10.91 8.92
N ASP A 41 -13.89 10.52 10.05
CA ASP A 41 -12.79 11.29 10.65
C ASP A 41 -11.55 11.27 9.76
N SER A 42 -11.25 10.15 9.10
CA SER A 42 -10.13 10.02 8.17
C SER A 42 -10.29 10.95 6.96
N VAL A 43 -11.51 11.06 6.42
CA VAL A 43 -11.84 12.01 5.34
C VAL A 43 -11.67 13.45 5.81
N ARG A 44 -12.16 13.79 7.02
CA ARG A 44 -11.98 15.14 7.59
C ARG A 44 -10.51 15.44 7.86
N TYR A 45 -9.74 14.45 8.32
CA TYR A 45 -8.33 14.60 8.65
C TYR A 45 -7.50 14.92 7.41
N VAL A 46 -7.72 14.22 6.29
CA VAL A 46 -6.98 14.51 5.05
C VAL A 46 -7.31 15.89 4.48
N VAL A 47 -8.56 16.34 4.59
CA VAL A 47 -8.95 17.70 4.20
C VAL A 47 -8.23 18.74 5.07
N LYS A 48 -8.16 18.53 6.39
CA LYS A 48 -7.40 19.42 7.28
C LYS A 48 -5.91 19.46 6.94
N LEU A 49 -5.30 18.34 6.54
CA LEU A 49 -3.91 18.30 6.09
C LEU A 49 -3.71 19.14 4.82
N GLU A 50 -4.62 19.02 3.84
CA GLU A 50 -4.60 19.82 2.62
C GLU A 50 -4.79 21.31 2.92
N ASP A 51 -5.78 21.68 3.74
CA ASP A 51 -6.02 23.07 4.14
C ASP A 51 -4.81 23.66 4.89
N TYR A 52 -4.17 22.87 5.74
CA TYR A 52 -2.93 23.26 6.42
C TYR A 52 -1.78 23.51 5.42
N LEU A 53 -1.61 22.60 4.45
CA LEU A 53 -0.60 22.72 3.41
C LEU A 53 -0.84 23.99 2.55
N GLU A 54 -2.09 24.24 2.14
CA GLU A 54 -2.47 25.47 1.43
C GLU A 54 -2.20 26.73 2.27
N GLY A 55 -2.44 26.66 3.58
CA GLY A 55 -2.11 27.73 4.52
C GLY A 55 -0.61 28.05 4.59
N ILE A 56 0.25 27.02 4.58
CA ILE A 56 1.71 27.18 4.53
C ILE A 56 2.13 27.87 3.22
N PHE A 57 1.62 27.42 2.08
CA PHE A 57 1.97 28.00 0.78
C PHE A 57 1.44 29.43 0.63
N SER A 58 0.29 29.74 1.20
CA SER A 58 -0.24 31.11 1.26
C SER A 58 0.64 32.05 2.10
N LEU A 59 1.20 31.55 3.21
CA LEU A 59 2.17 32.30 4.02
C LEU A 59 3.44 32.63 3.21
N LEU A 60 3.99 31.65 2.49
CA LEU A 60 5.17 31.84 1.64
C LEU A 60 4.91 32.86 0.52
N ALA A 61 3.74 32.74 -0.12
CA ALA A 61 3.30 33.63 -1.19
C ALA A 61 3.17 35.10 -0.75
N ALA A 62 2.91 35.38 0.53
CA ALA A 62 2.90 36.76 1.03
C ALA A 62 4.26 37.48 0.87
N SER A 63 5.34 36.72 0.72
CA SER A 63 6.71 37.22 0.52
C SER A 63 7.29 36.96 -0.87
N LEU A 64 6.57 36.25 -1.73
CA LEU A 64 7.00 35.83 -3.07
C LEU A 64 6.00 36.32 -4.12
N SER A 65 6.48 36.97 -5.17
CA SER A 65 5.62 37.54 -6.23
C SER A 65 5.48 36.66 -7.47
N ASN A 66 6.08 35.47 -7.48
CA ASN A 66 6.06 34.54 -8.61
C ASN A 66 5.45 33.19 -8.20
N THR A 67 5.23 32.31 -9.18
CA THR A 67 4.67 30.97 -9.00
C THR A 67 5.74 29.87 -9.22
N ILE A 68 7.01 30.18 -9.00
CA ILE A 68 8.13 29.27 -9.26
C ILE A 68 8.39 28.41 -8.01
N LEU A 69 8.18 27.10 -8.11
CA LEU A 69 8.30 26.17 -6.97
C LEU A 69 9.68 26.23 -6.28
N LEU A 70 10.77 26.44 -7.03
CA LEU A 70 12.12 26.57 -6.49
C LEU A 70 12.26 27.71 -5.46
N ASP A 71 11.56 28.83 -5.68
CA ASP A 71 11.63 29.99 -4.78
C ASP A 71 10.90 29.70 -3.47
N TYR A 72 9.78 28.98 -3.53
CA TYR A 72 9.06 28.49 -2.35
C TYR A 72 9.89 27.47 -1.57
N ALA A 73 10.51 26.51 -2.25
CA ALA A 73 11.41 25.53 -1.65
C ALA A 73 12.57 26.22 -0.92
N THR A 74 13.28 27.12 -1.62
CA THR A 74 14.41 27.88 -1.05
C THR A 74 13.99 28.73 0.14
N LYS A 75 12.86 29.44 0.04
CA LYS A 75 12.36 30.27 1.14
C LYS A 75 11.96 29.44 2.36
N SER A 76 11.33 28.29 2.15
CA SER A 76 10.89 27.41 3.25
C SER A 76 12.06 26.80 4.05
N LEU A 77 13.23 26.62 3.43
CA LEU A 77 14.46 26.17 4.10
C LEU A 77 15.03 27.21 5.07
N LEU A 78 14.81 28.50 4.80
CA LEU A 78 15.32 29.60 5.62
C LEU A 78 14.44 29.93 6.83
N LEU A 79 13.29 29.27 6.97
CA LEU A 79 12.30 29.54 8.00
C LEU A 79 12.33 28.46 9.08
N ASP A 80 13.12 28.69 10.12
CA ASP A 80 13.19 27.82 11.29
C ASP A 80 11.95 27.92 12.16
N LEU A 81 11.41 26.77 12.53
CA LEU A 81 10.22 26.65 13.34
C LEU A 81 10.59 26.28 14.79
N CYS A 82 11.38 25.21 14.97
CA CYS A 82 11.80 24.75 16.29
C CYS A 82 13.06 23.87 16.26
N LYS A 83 13.58 23.55 17.46
CA LYS A 83 14.80 22.74 17.64
C LYS A 83 14.55 21.26 17.96
N MET A 84 13.33 20.77 17.69
CA MET A 84 12.90 19.40 17.97
C MET A 84 11.99 18.87 16.86
N ILE A 85 11.81 17.55 16.77
CA ILE A 85 10.88 16.93 15.80
C ILE A 85 9.44 17.04 16.32
N PRO A 86 8.56 17.87 15.70
CA PRO A 86 7.21 18.15 16.21
C PRO A 86 6.16 17.18 15.65
N TRP A 87 6.59 15.98 15.21
CA TRP A 87 5.74 14.92 14.68
C TRP A 87 6.04 13.58 15.38
N ASN A 88 5.03 12.76 15.54
CA ASN A 88 5.12 11.36 15.93
C ASN A 88 5.59 10.53 14.73
N ASN A 89 6.25 9.41 15.02
CA ASN A 89 6.79 8.47 14.02
C ASN A 89 7.78 9.05 13.02
N VAL A 90 8.25 10.29 13.25
CA VAL A 90 9.43 10.88 12.60
C VAL A 90 10.60 10.80 13.57
N CYS A 91 11.74 10.32 13.11
CA CYS A 91 12.95 10.11 13.90
C CYS A 91 14.21 10.50 13.12
N HIS A 92 15.33 10.60 13.83
CA HIS A 92 16.62 10.61 13.15
C HIS A 92 17.00 9.22 12.73
N LYS A 93 17.67 9.13 11.57
CA LYS A 93 18.51 7.98 11.28
C LYS A 93 19.53 7.82 12.40
N LYS A 94 19.52 6.65 13.05
CA LYS A 94 20.49 6.35 14.11
C LYS A 94 21.89 6.38 13.49
N LYS A 95 22.72 7.34 13.89
CA LYS A 95 24.17 7.24 13.67
C LYS A 95 24.65 5.98 14.37
N ARG A 96 25.47 5.21 13.66
CA ARG A 96 26.04 3.94 14.14
C ARG A 96 27.18 4.25 15.12
N ASP A 97 26.91 5.03 16.16
CA ASP A 97 27.92 5.35 17.18
C ASP A 97 27.87 4.33 18.31
N LEU A 98 28.97 3.57 18.40
CA LEU A 98 29.25 2.56 19.42
C LEU A 98 29.64 3.17 20.78
N ASN A 99 29.59 4.50 20.94
CA ASN A 99 30.00 5.18 22.16
C ASN A 99 28.84 5.89 22.84
N LEU A 100 28.55 5.43 24.05
CA LEU A 100 27.75 6.09 25.08
C LEU A 100 28.14 7.57 25.23
N LEU A 101 27.20 8.50 25.03
CA LEU A 101 26.87 9.57 25.98
C LEU A 101 25.65 10.37 25.48
N LYS A 102 24.79 10.67 26.45
CA LYS A 102 23.47 11.31 26.32
C LYS A 102 23.57 12.73 25.75
N SER A 103 23.30 12.89 24.47
CA SER A 103 22.63 14.10 23.96
C SER A 103 21.71 13.68 22.82
N SER A 104 20.42 13.96 22.96
CA SER A 104 19.53 13.86 21.81
C SER A 104 20.01 14.88 20.78
N PRO A 105 20.31 14.49 19.52
CA PRO A 105 20.69 15.45 18.50
C PRO A 105 19.63 16.55 18.40
N THR A 106 20.07 17.80 18.37
CA THR A 106 19.17 18.94 18.15
C THR A 106 18.80 19.00 16.68
N VAL A 107 17.51 19.14 16.37
CA VAL A 107 17.00 19.19 14.99
C VAL A 107 16.55 20.57 14.68
N GLU A 108 17.14 21.20 13.67
CA GLU A 108 16.56 22.41 13.10
C GLU A 108 15.38 21.99 12.21
N TRP A 109 14.17 22.10 12.76
CA TRP A 109 12.93 21.84 12.03
C TRP A 109 12.55 23.12 11.31
N CYS A 110 12.71 23.14 9.99
CA CYS A 110 12.31 24.25 9.14
C CYS A 110 10.95 24.00 8.48
N LEU A 111 10.42 25.04 7.85
CA LEU A 111 9.14 24.97 7.14
C LEU A 111 9.16 23.99 5.97
N ALA A 112 10.32 23.78 5.33
CA ALA A 112 10.48 22.77 4.27
C ALA A 112 10.19 21.35 4.78
N THR A 113 10.74 21.00 5.95
CA THR A 113 10.53 19.70 6.59
C THR A 113 9.07 19.51 7.03
N GLU A 114 8.43 20.58 7.50
CA GLU A 114 7.00 20.59 7.82
C GLU A 114 6.14 20.30 6.58
N ILE A 115 6.45 20.93 5.44
CA ILE A 115 5.77 20.70 4.15
C ILE A 115 5.93 19.23 3.73
N GLN A 116 7.17 18.72 3.69
CA GLN A 116 7.45 17.34 3.31
C GLN A 116 6.71 16.33 4.20
N THR A 117 6.73 16.54 5.51
CA THR A 117 6.07 15.63 6.47
C THR A 117 4.55 15.67 6.34
N THR A 118 3.98 16.85 6.09
CA THR A 118 2.53 17.02 5.83
C THR A 118 2.13 16.31 4.53
N VAL A 119 2.92 16.42 3.47
CA VAL A 119 2.71 15.71 2.20
C VAL A 119 2.78 14.19 2.39
N VAL A 120 3.77 13.70 3.13
CA VAL A 120 3.89 12.27 3.48
C VAL A 120 2.66 11.80 4.27
N ALA A 121 2.24 12.55 5.28
CA ALA A 121 1.04 12.22 6.08
C ALA A 121 -0.21 12.15 5.21
N ALA A 122 -0.42 13.13 4.33
CA ALA A 122 -1.56 13.17 3.42
C ALA A 122 -1.56 12.00 2.42
N SER A 123 -0.37 11.65 1.88
CA SER A 123 -0.20 10.51 0.99
C SER A 123 -0.56 9.17 1.66
N PHE A 124 -0.11 8.96 2.91
CA PHE A 124 -0.51 7.80 3.70
C PHE A 124 -2.01 7.77 3.98
N MET A 125 -2.59 8.90 4.39
CA MET A 125 -4.03 8.99 4.67
C MET A 125 -4.89 8.66 3.46
N TYR A 126 -4.53 9.14 2.27
CA TYR A 126 -5.23 8.77 1.05
C TYR A 126 -5.09 7.29 0.70
N SER A 127 -3.90 6.71 0.90
CA SER A 127 -3.69 5.27 0.70
C SER A 127 -4.53 4.42 1.66
N GLN A 128 -4.67 4.88 2.91
CA GLN A 128 -5.50 4.27 3.94
C GLN A 128 -6.99 4.38 3.59
N LEU A 129 -7.48 5.56 3.18
CA LEU A 129 -8.87 5.75 2.74
C LEU A 129 -9.23 4.80 1.61
N GLY A 130 -8.35 4.66 0.61
CA GLY A 130 -8.53 3.69 -0.48
C GLY A 130 -8.63 2.25 0.04
N ALA A 131 -7.81 1.87 1.02
CA ALA A 131 -7.81 0.52 1.55
C ALA A 131 -9.05 0.23 2.42
N ALA A 132 -9.46 1.19 3.24
CA ALA A 132 -10.66 1.09 4.06
C ALA A 132 -11.92 0.95 3.21
N LEU A 133 -12.03 1.73 2.12
CA LEU A 133 -13.16 1.64 1.20
C LEU A 133 -13.19 0.33 0.41
N ILE A 134 -12.03 -0.23 0.01
CA ILE A 134 -11.99 -1.60 -0.55
C ILE A 134 -12.59 -2.59 0.44
N ASN A 135 -12.19 -2.49 1.71
CA ASN A 135 -12.68 -3.38 2.75
C ASN A 135 -14.20 -3.29 2.94
N GLU A 136 -14.81 -2.12 2.82
CA GLU A 136 -16.27 -1.98 2.81
C GLU A 136 -16.88 -2.68 1.59
N LEU A 137 -16.33 -2.42 0.39
CA LEU A 137 -16.89 -2.91 -0.86
C LEU A 137 -16.82 -4.42 -1.04
N ILE A 138 -15.73 -5.06 -0.59
CA ILE A 138 -15.58 -6.52 -0.69
C ILE A 138 -16.53 -7.28 0.24
N GLU A 139 -17.23 -6.61 1.15
CA GLU A 139 -18.18 -7.22 2.09
C GLU A 139 -19.63 -7.22 1.56
N LEU A 140 -19.87 -6.52 0.45
CA LEU A 140 -21.20 -6.46 -0.16
C LEU A 140 -21.53 -7.80 -0.82
N ASP A 141 -22.59 -8.45 -0.34
CA ASP A 141 -23.09 -9.73 -0.88
C ASP A 141 -24.00 -9.54 -2.10
N GLU A 142 -24.13 -8.32 -2.63
CA GLU A 142 -25.02 -8.03 -3.75
C GLU A 142 -24.30 -8.12 -5.10
N MET A 143 -24.76 -9.07 -5.94
CA MET A 143 -24.47 -9.14 -7.37
C MET A 143 -24.98 -7.95 -8.19
N ALA A 144 -25.89 -7.17 -7.61
CA ALA A 144 -26.33 -5.93 -8.21
C ALA A 144 -25.16 -4.93 -8.20
N GLN A 145 -24.38 -4.93 -9.28
CA GLN A 145 -23.53 -3.82 -9.67
C GLN A 145 -24.43 -2.58 -9.81
N SER A 146 -24.70 -1.92 -8.68
CA SER A 146 -25.37 -0.65 -8.66
C SER A 146 -24.38 0.39 -9.19
N LYS A 147 -24.91 1.43 -9.83
CA LYS A 147 -24.12 2.59 -10.24
C LYS A 147 -23.32 3.16 -9.07
N GLU A 148 -23.88 3.13 -7.87
CA GLU A 148 -23.24 3.55 -6.63
C GLU A 148 -22.00 2.70 -6.30
N THR A 149 -22.09 1.37 -6.36
CA THR A 149 -20.97 0.46 -6.10
C THR A 149 -19.83 0.70 -7.09
N ASP A 150 -20.14 0.93 -8.37
CA ASP A 150 -19.13 1.26 -9.38
C ASP A 150 -18.48 2.63 -9.13
N GLU A 151 -19.24 3.62 -8.67
CA GLU A 151 -18.71 4.93 -8.28
C GLU A 151 -17.78 4.84 -7.06
N LYS A 152 -18.13 4.02 -6.06
CA LYS A 152 -17.24 3.75 -4.91
C LYS A 152 -15.94 3.05 -5.34
N TRP A 153 -15.99 2.08 -6.26
CA TRP A 153 -14.77 1.48 -6.83
C TRP A 153 -13.90 2.49 -7.59
N LYS A 154 -14.50 3.44 -8.31
CA LYS A 154 -13.76 4.55 -8.93
C LYS A 154 -13.14 5.46 -7.88
N LEU A 155 -13.86 5.74 -6.80
CA LEU A 155 -13.38 6.55 -5.68
C LEU A 155 -12.14 5.93 -5.01
N VAL A 156 -12.10 4.61 -4.85
CA VAL A 156 -10.89 3.88 -4.38
C VAL A 156 -9.67 4.22 -5.23
N ALA A 157 -9.78 4.10 -6.55
CA ALA A 157 -8.68 4.40 -7.46
C ALA A 157 -8.28 5.89 -7.38
N ASN A 158 -9.26 6.79 -7.22
CA ASN A 158 -9.01 8.22 -7.07
C ASN A 158 -8.24 8.54 -5.78
N PHE A 159 -8.53 7.87 -4.66
CA PHE A 159 -7.75 8.05 -3.44
C PHE A 159 -6.28 7.67 -3.63
N TYR A 160 -5.98 6.52 -4.23
CA TYR A 160 -4.59 6.17 -4.53
C TYR A 160 -3.92 7.12 -5.54
N LYS A 161 -4.66 7.62 -6.53
CA LYS A 161 -4.14 8.65 -7.45
C LYS A 161 -3.81 9.95 -6.73
N LYS A 162 -4.61 10.36 -5.74
CA LYS A 162 -4.28 11.52 -4.90
C LYS A 162 -3.03 11.28 -4.05
N ALA A 163 -2.89 10.09 -3.45
CA ALA A 163 -1.68 9.71 -2.72
C ALA A 163 -0.43 9.78 -3.62
N LEU A 164 -0.54 9.23 -4.84
CA LEU A 164 0.51 9.26 -5.86
C LEU A 164 0.84 10.70 -6.29
N SER A 165 -0.18 11.53 -6.52
CA SER A 165 -0.01 12.94 -6.87
C SER A 165 0.77 13.73 -5.82
N LEU A 166 0.42 13.53 -4.53
CA LEU A 166 1.15 14.11 -3.40
C LEU A 166 2.57 13.56 -3.28
N ALA A 167 2.78 12.26 -3.48
CA ALA A 167 4.11 11.66 -3.44
C ALA A 167 5.03 12.27 -4.53
N ASN A 168 4.50 12.45 -5.75
CA ASN A 168 5.22 13.08 -6.85
C ASN A 168 5.58 14.53 -6.54
N PHE A 169 4.63 15.32 -6.03
CA PHE A 169 4.89 16.68 -5.57
C PHE A 169 5.97 16.72 -4.48
N GLY A 170 5.89 15.81 -3.50
CA GLY A 170 6.88 15.71 -2.43
C GLY A 170 8.28 15.34 -2.92
N ALA A 171 8.38 14.46 -3.92
CA ALA A 171 9.64 14.10 -4.58
C ALA A 171 10.24 15.31 -5.31
N GLU A 172 9.44 16.04 -6.09
CA GLU A 172 9.86 17.25 -6.79
C GLU A 172 10.33 18.33 -5.80
N PHE A 173 9.51 18.64 -4.80
CA PHE A 173 9.83 19.63 -3.77
C PHE A 173 11.12 19.27 -3.02
N THR A 174 11.30 17.99 -2.66
CA THR A 174 12.51 17.52 -1.99
C THR A 174 13.74 17.61 -2.88
N GLY A 175 13.61 17.32 -4.18
CA GLY A 175 14.70 17.47 -5.14
C GLY A 175 15.19 18.91 -5.31
N LEU A 176 14.35 19.91 -5.01
CA LEU A 176 14.71 21.32 -5.03
C LEU A 176 15.41 21.78 -3.73
N CYS A 177 15.33 21.00 -2.66
CA CYS A 177 15.86 21.35 -1.34
C CYS A 177 17.23 20.70 -1.07
N LEU A 178 18.26 21.04 -1.86
CA LEU A 178 19.52 20.29 -1.92
C LEU A 178 20.48 20.42 -0.71
N THR A 179 20.22 21.29 0.27
CA THR A 179 21.24 21.75 1.23
C THR A 179 20.92 21.58 2.71
N SER A 180 19.87 20.83 3.10
CA SER A 180 19.46 20.71 4.52
C SER A 180 19.20 19.27 4.96
N VAL A 181 19.19 19.05 6.28
CA VAL A 181 18.63 17.86 6.92
C VAL A 181 17.13 17.80 6.63
N LEU A 182 16.73 16.87 5.76
CA LEU A 182 15.35 16.71 5.27
C LEU A 182 14.91 15.25 5.41
N LEU A 183 13.64 14.99 5.09
CA LEU A 183 13.17 13.62 4.93
C LEU A 183 13.91 12.92 3.78
N ASP A 184 14.22 11.63 3.97
CA ASP A 184 14.88 10.82 2.94
C ASP A 184 14.08 10.81 1.63
N PRO A 185 14.66 11.24 0.49
CA PRO A 185 13.96 11.25 -0.79
C PRO A 185 13.43 9.89 -1.24
N GLN A 186 14.06 8.78 -0.81
CA GLN A 186 13.60 7.43 -1.13
C GLN A 186 12.21 7.13 -0.54
N LEU A 187 11.79 7.85 0.50
CA LEU A 187 10.44 7.72 1.05
C LEU A 187 9.38 8.08 0.00
N PHE A 188 9.60 9.10 -0.83
CA PHE A 188 8.63 9.47 -1.87
C PHE A 188 8.57 8.43 -3.00
N ILE A 189 9.69 7.76 -3.30
CA ILE A 189 9.72 6.62 -4.23
C ILE A 189 8.91 5.45 -3.64
N LEU A 190 9.04 5.19 -2.35
CA LEU A 190 8.27 4.16 -1.67
C LEU A 190 6.76 4.48 -1.70
N LEU A 191 6.38 5.73 -1.42
CA LEU A 191 4.99 6.19 -1.48
C LEU A 191 4.38 6.05 -2.88
N ASP A 192 5.13 6.45 -3.93
CA ASP A 192 4.74 6.24 -5.33
C ASP A 192 4.43 4.76 -5.60
N LYS A 193 5.34 3.85 -5.21
CA LYS A 193 5.14 2.41 -5.41
C LYS A 193 3.95 1.88 -4.65
N ILE A 194 3.78 2.27 -3.39
CA ILE A 194 2.64 1.87 -2.55
C ILE A 194 1.31 2.30 -3.18
N ALA A 195 1.23 3.54 -3.67
CA ALA A 195 0.03 4.05 -4.31
C ALA A 195 -0.27 3.30 -5.62
N ASN A 196 0.75 3.07 -6.46
CA ASN A 196 0.62 2.29 -7.69
C ASN A 196 0.18 0.83 -7.42
N VAL A 197 0.77 0.17 -6.43
CA VAL A 197 0.33 -1.15 -5.94
C VAL A 197 -1.11 -1.08 -5.45
N GLY A 198 -1.49 -0.01 -4.73
CA GLY A 198 -2.85 0.22 -4.28
C GLY A 198 -3.87 0.27 -5.42
N ILE A 199 -3.55 0.98 -6.51
CA ILE A 199 -4.39 1.05 -7.72
C ILE A 199 -4.55 -0.32 -8.37
N GLN A 200 -3.45 -1.06 -8.58
CA GLN A 200 -3.56 -2.37 -9.25
C GLN A 200 -4.24 -3.41 -8.34
N MET A 201 -4.01 -3.36 -7.03
CA MET A 201 -4.70 -4.22 -6.07
C MET A 201 -6.20 -3.96 -6.02
N SER A 202 -6.67 -2.72 -6.15
CA SER A 202 -8.11 -2.44 -6.15
C SER A 202 -8.81 -3.11 -7.33
N ILE A 203 -8.14 -3.19 -8.49
CA ILE A 203 -8.62 -3.94 -9.65
C ILE A 203 -8.73 -5.43 -9.30
N LEU A 204 -7.68 -6.02 -8.72
CA LEU A 204 -7.71 -7.43 -8.33
C LEU A 204 -8.82 -7.73 -7.32
N CYS A 205 -8.94 -6.92 -6.26
CA CYS A 205 -9.99 -7.08 -5.25
C CYS A 205 -11.38 -6.97 -5.87
N LYS A 206 -11.62 -6.02 -6.79
CA LYS A 206 -12.91 -5.88 -7.50
C LYS A 206 -13.26 -7.15 -8.29
N PHE A 207 -12.32 -7.67 -9.07
CA PHE A 207 -12.56 -8.87 -9.87
C PHE A 207 -12.66 -10.14 -9.03
N SER A 208 -11.89 -10.21 -7.93
CA SER A 208 -11.96 -11.29 -6.95
C SER A 208 -13.33 -11.33 -6.27
N TRP A 209 -13.81 -10.19 -5.78
CA TRP A 209 -15.14 -10.01 -5.21
C TRP A 209 -16.23 -10.46 -6.20
N ALA A 210 -16.17 -9.98 -7.44
CA ALA A 210 -17.15 -10.35 -8.47
C ALA A 210 -17.11 -11.86 -8.80
N ASN A 211 -15.91 -12.45 -8.89
CA ASN A 211 -15.74 -13.89 -9.09
C ASN A 211 -16.29 -14.70 -7.92
N ARG A 212 -16.04 -14.26 -6.68
CA ARG A 212 -16.49 -14.95 -5.47
C ARG A 212 -18.02 -14.95 -5.38
N ASN A 213 -18.66 -13.81 -5.62
CA ASN A 213 -20.13 -13.72 -5.61
C ASN A 213 -20.73 -14.60 -6.72
N SER A 214 -20.14 -14.58 -7.92
CA SER A 214 -20.55 -15.44 -9.05
C SER A 214 -20.41 -16.92 -8.74
N PHE A 215 -19.30 -17.28 -8.10
CA PHE A 215 -19.01 -18.66 -7.75
C PHE A 215 -19.96 -19.18 -6.67
N ASN A 216 -20.28 -18.36 -5.66
CA ASN A 216 -21.20 -18.73 -4.60
C ASN A 216 -22.65 -18.90 -5.08
N GLU A 217 -23.11 -18.07 -6.03
CA GLU A 217 -24.50 -18.12 -6.51
C GLU A 217 -24.72 -19.09 -7.66
N GLN A 218 -23.81 -19.10 -8.63
CA GLN A 218 -24.00 -19.73 -9.94
C GLN A 218 -22.95 -20.81 -10.22
N ASP A 219 -22.01 -21.04 -9.30
CA ASP A 219 -20.91 -21.99 -9.46
C ASP A 219 -20.06 -21.73 -10.73
N THR A 220 -20.02 -20.47 -11.17
CA THR A 220 -19.28 -20.00 -12.36
C THR A 220 -18.46 -18.76 -12.04
N PHE A 221 -17.47 -18.46 -12.89
CA PHE A 221 -16.64 -17.26 -12.76
C PHE A 221 -17.03 -16.20 -13.80
N LEU A 222 -17.31 -14.98 -13.34
CA LEU A 222 -17.70 -13.87 -14.20
C LEU A 222 -16.56 -13.36 -15.08
N SER A 223 -15.35 -13.32 -14.54
CA SER A 223 -14.18 -12.80 -15.26
C SER A 223 -13.72 -13.75 -16.37
N LYS A 224 -13.43 -13.17 -17.53
CA LYS A 224 -12.88 -13.88 -18.71
C LYS A 224 -11.38 -13.61 -18.93
N ASN A 225 -10.83 -12.61 -18.25
CA ASN A 225 -9.46 -12.13 -18.43
C ASN A 225 -8.54 -12.53 -17.27
N ASN A 226 -8.77 -13.70 -16.66
CA ASN A 226 -8.03 -14.16 -15.49
C ASN A 226 -6.51 -14.24 -15.72
N GLY A 227 -6.06 -14.54 -16.94
CA GLY A 227 -4.63 -14.50 -17.27
C GLY A 227 -4.01 -13.11 -17.20
N VAL A 228 -4.77 -12.06 -17.54
CA VAL A 228 -4.32 -10.67 -17.36
C VAL A 228 -4.25 -10.34 -15.87
N LEU A 229 -5.28 -10.71 -15.09
CA LEU A 229 -5.32 -10.47 -13.65
C LEU A 229 -4.19 -11.19 -12.91
N CYS A 230 -3.84 -12.41 -13.34
CA CYS A 230 -2.64 -13.12 -12.85
C CYS A 230 -1.36 -12.31 -13.09
N ARG A 231 -1.15 -11.80 -14.32
CA ARG A 231 0.03 -10.98 -14.64
C ARG A 231 0.06 -9.68 -13.83
N VAL A 232 -1.09 -9.09 -13.55
CA VAL A 232 -1.18 -7.92 -12.67
C VAL A 232 -0.75 -8.29 -11.25
N ALA A 233 -1.23 -9.41 -10.70
CA ALA A 233 -0.82 -9.88 -9.38
C ALA A 233 0.68 -10.17 -9.28
N ILE A 234 1.29 -10.70 -10.35
CA ILE A 234 2.74 -10.93 -10.42
C ILE A 234 3.50 -9.60 -10.48
N TRP A 235 3.00 -8.61 -11.23
CA TRP A 235 3.59 -7.27 -11.22
C TRP A 235 3.54 -6.65 -9.82
N ILE A 236 2.41 -6.78 -9.12
CA ILE A 236 2.26 -6.31 -7.73
C ILE A 236 3.26 -7.03 -6.81
N LEU A 237 3.42 -8.34 -6.94
CA LEU A 237 4.40 -9.12 -6.20
C LEU A 237 5.83 -8.57 -6.37
N ASP A 238 6.22 -8.24 -7.60
CA ASP A 238 7.56 -7.72 -7.89
C ASP A 238 7.74 -6.28 -7.36
N GLU A 239 6.71 -5.44 -7.46
CA GLU A 239 6.73 -4.09 -6.87
C GLU A 239 6.78 -4.12 -5.34
N VAL A 240 6.09 -5.06 -4.69
CA VAL A 240 6.16 -5.23 -3.23
C VAL A 240 7.56 -5.66 -2.80
N LYS A 241 8.22 -6.53 -3.56
CA LYS A 241 9.63 -6.88 -3.31
C LYS A 241 10.54 -5.66 -3.52
N ALA A 242 10.26 -4.80 -4.49
CA ALA A 242 10.98 -3.54 -4.67
C ALA A 242 10.78 -2.62 -3.45
N CYS A 243 9.56 -2.50 -2.92
CA CYS A 243 9.29 -1.79 -1.67
C CYS A 243 10.10 -2.36 -0.50
N GLN A 244 10.19 -3.69 -0.36
CA GLN A 244 11.02 -4.32 0.68
C GLN A 244 12.50 -3.97 0.56
N ASN A 245 13.03 -3.85 -0.67
CA ASN A 245 14.40 -3.44 -0.88
C ASN A 245 14.61 -1.97 -0.51
N ILE A 246 13.69 -1.08 -0.90
CA ILE A 246 13.73 0.34 -0.51
C ILE A 246 13.68 0.48 1.01
N VAL A 247 12.78 -0.24 1.71
CA VAL A 247 12.73 -0.23 3.18
C VAL A 247 14.05 -0.69 3.80
N ARG A 248 14.67 -1.73 3.23
CA ARG A 248 15.99 -2.20 3.70
C ARG A 248 17.09 -1.15 3.47
N GLU A 249 17.05 -0.43 2.35
CA GLU A 249 17.99 0.65 2.06
C GLU A 249 17.81 1.82 3.03
N LEU A 250 16.55 2.22 3.26
CA LEU A 250 16.16 3.23 4.25
C LEU A 250 16.67 2.88 5.66
N GLU A 251 16.50 1.63 6.11
CA GLU A 251 16.97 1.14 7.41
C GLU A 251 18.50 1.03 7.54
N SER A 252 19.21 0.76 6.44
CA SER A 252 20.62 0.35 6.48
C SER A 252 21.62 1.49 6.26
N LEU A 253 21.19 2.59 5.63
CA LEU A 253 22.05 3.72 5.31
C LEU A 253 22.12 4.70 6.49
N PRO A 254 23.25 4.79 7.24
CA PRO A 254 23.42 5.83 8.24
C PRO A 254 23.50 7.19 7.54
N GLY A 255 22.87 8.22 8.10
CA GLY A 255 22.91 9.56 7.53
C GLY A 255 22.41 10.61 8.52
N ASP A 256 22.58 11.88 8.14
CA ASP A 256 22.07 13.02 8.90
C ASP A 256 20.61 13.35 8.58
N LEU A 257 19.93 12.52 7.77
CA LEU A 257 18.56 12.73 7.34
C LEU A 257 17.53 12.37 8.41
N LEU A 258 16.35 12.97 8.28
CA LEU A 258 15.15 12.59 9.02
C LEU A 258 14.47 11.42 8.32
N ASP A 259 13.81 10.61 9.11
CA ASP A 259 13.21 9.37 8.64
C ASP A 259 11.93 9.02 9.39
N LEU A 260 11.23 7.99 8.92
CA LEU A 260 10.08 7.44 9.65
C LEU A 260 10.47 6.24 10.50
N ASN A 261 9.59 5.93 11.46
CA ASN A 261 9.68 4.68 12.22
C ASN A 261 9.27 3.48 11.36
N TYR A 262 10.24 2.76 10.82
CA TYR A 262 10.06 1.57 9.97
C TYR A 262 9.82 0.26 10.71
N THR A 263 9.59 0.31 12.02
CA THR A 263 9.34 -0.89 12.83
C THR A 263 8.24 -1.74 12.18
N ASP A 264 8.57 -3.02 11.95
CA ASP A 264 7.72 -4.06 11.35
C ASP A 264 7.33 -3.89 9.87
N TRP A 265 7.84 -2.89 9.15
CA TRP A 265 7.50 -2.67 7.74
C TRP A 265 7.95 -3.83 6.84
N SER A 266 9.17 -4.35 7.03
CA SER A 266 9.68 -5.48 6.25
C SER A 266 8.84 -6.75 6.46
N GLN A 267 8.42 -7.01 7.70
CA GLN A 267 7.60 -8.14 8.09
C GLN A 267 6.18 -8.00 7.53
N TYR A 268 5.59 -6.80 7.61
CA TYR A 268 4.30 -6.47 7.00
C TYR A 268 4.34 -6.73 5.48
N LEU A 269 5.34 -6.19 4.78
CA LEU A 269 5.49 -6.37 3.34
C LEU A 269 5.74 -7.84 2.96
N ALA A 270 6.37 -8.63 3.84
CA ALA A 270 6.54 -10.07 3.62
C ALA A 270 5.20 -10.83 3.66
N VAL A 271 4.23 -10.40 4.48
CA VAL A 271 2.85 -10.91 4.41
C VAL A 271 2.20 -10.49 3.09
N PHE A 272 2.43 -9.25 2.66
CA PHE A 272 1.88 -8.74 1.40
C PHE A 272 2.44 -9.47 0.15
N VAL A 273 3.70 -9.93 0.19
CA VAL A 273 4.30 -10.81 -0.82
C VAL A 273 3.50 -12.11 -0.95
N LYS A 274 3.14 -12.76 0.17
CA LYS A 274 2.34 -13.99 0.16
C LYS A 274 0.95 -13.74 -0.39
N TYR A 275 0.36 -12.62 0.00
CA TYR A 275 -0.95 -12.17 -0.46
C TYR A 275 -1.01 -11.96 -1.98
N ALA A 276 -0.04 -11.24 -2.56
CA ALA A 276 0.06 -11.03 -4.00
C ALA A 276 0.31 -12.35 -4.76
N SER A 277 1.17 -13.23 -4.23
CA SER A 277 1.41 -14.56 -4.81
C SER A 277 0.15 -15.43 -4.84
N ALA A 278 -0.66 -15.39 -3.78
CA ALA A 278 -1.91 -16.14 -3.71
C ALA A 278 -2.94 -15.63 -4.72
N TYR A 279 -3.01 -14.31 -4.93
CA TYR A 279 -3.83 -13.73 -6.00
C TYR A 279 -3.39 -14.18 -7.39
N ALA A 280 -2.08 -14.22 -7.65
CA ALA A 280 -1.54 -14.68 -8.92
C ALA A 280 -1.96 -16.13 -9.21
N GLY A 281 -1.85 -17.01 -8.21
CA GLY A 281 -2.26 -18.40 -8.35
C GLY A 281 -3.78 -18.59 -8.41
N LEU A 282 -4.58 -17.82 -7.66
CA LEU A 282 -6.05 -17.83 -7.77
C LEU A 282 -6.47 -17.54 -9.22
N PHE A 283 -6.09 -16.38 -9.77
CA PHE A 283 -6.55 -16.02 -11.11
C PHE A 283 -6.04 -16.99 -12.17
N LEU A 284 -4.77 -17.42 -12.09
CA LEU A 284 -4.26 -18.40 -13.05
C LEU A 284 -4.97 -19.75 -12.94
N SER A 285 -5.34 -20.18 -11.73
CA SER A 285 -6.11 -21.41 -11.53
C SER A 285 -7.50 -21.33 -12.15
N ILE A 286 -8.17 -20.18 -12.06
CA ILE A 286 -9.48 -19.94 -12.69
C ILE A 286 -9.33 -19.99 -14.21
N GLU A 287 -8.27 -19.40 -14.77
CA GLU A 287 -8.01 -19.47 -16.21
C GLU A 287 -7.81 -20.91 -16.69
N TYR A 288 -7.04 -21.72 -15.96
CA TYR A 288 -6.83 -23.12 -16.33
C TYR A 288 -8.07 -23.98 -16.12
N TYR A 289 -8.86 -23.69 -15.08
CA TYR A 289 -10.16 -24.32 -14.88
C TYR A 289 -11.09 -24.05 -16.07
N GLN A 290 -11.20 -22.80 -16.52
CA GLN A 290 -11.99 -22.41 -17.70
C GLN A 290 -11.46 -23.00 -19.02
N LYS A 291 -10.26 -23.58 -19.03
CA LYS A 291 -9.62 -24.23 -20.18
C LYS A 291 -9.59 -25.76 -20.07
N ASP A 292 -10.37 -26.33 -19.13
CA ASP A 292 -10.44 -27.77 -18.84
C ASP A 292 -9.08 -28.41 -18.48
N LYS A 293 -8.13 -27.61 -17.94
CA LYS A 293 -6.82 -28.08 -17.47
C LYS A 293 -6.84 -28.23 -15.95
N MET A 294 -7.60 -29.20 -15.47
CA MET A 294 -7.95 -29.35 -14.05
C MET A 294 -6.74 -29.63 -13.17
N GLY A 295 -5.84 -30.52 -13.61
CA GLY A 295 -4.63 -30.86 -12.87
C GLY A 295 -3.69 -29.66 -12.65
N GLN A 296 -3.65 -28.72 -13.60
CA GLN A 296 -2.88 -27.47 -13.49
C GLN A 296 -3.57 -26.48 -12.55
N ALA A 297 -4.90 -26.36 -12.64
CA ALA A 297 -5.68 -25.50 -11.75
C ALA A 297 -5.52 -25.93 -10.28
N ILE A 298 -5.62 -27.24 -9.99
CA ILE A 298 -5.45 -27.78 -8.63
C ILE A 298 -4.03 -27.51 -8.11
N GLY A 299 -2.99 -27.75 -8.92
CA GLY A 299 -1.61 -27.46 -8.55
C GLY A 299 -1.43 -26.00 -8.12
N LEU A 300 -2.01 -25.05 -8.87
CA LEU A 300 -1.94 -23.61 -8.57
C LEU A 300 -2.67 -23.22 -7.29
N ILE A 301 -3.83 -23.83 -7.03
CA ILE A 301 -4.53 -23.64 -5.77
C ILE A 301 -3.69 -24.15 -4.60
N ASN A 302 -3.09 -25.34 -4.72
CA ASN A 302 -2.22 -25.92 -3.70
C ASN A 302 -1.03 -25.00 -3.39
N PHE A 303 -0.36 -24.50 -4.43
CA PHE A 303 0.71 -23.52 -4.28
C PHE A 303 0.26 -22.23 -3.59
N SER A 304 -0.92 -21.72 -3.93
CA SER A 304 -1.46 -20.47 -3.35
C SER A 304 -1.79 -20.62 -1.87
N LEU A 305 -2.42 -21.74 -1.49
CA LEU A 305 -2.74 -22.07 -0.10
C LEU A 305 -1.46 -22.25 0.74
N LEU A 306 -0.47 -22.94 0.20
CA LEU A 306 0.84 -23.05 0.84
C LEU A 306 1.55 -21.69 0.93
N SER A 307 1.41 -20.81 -0.07
CA SER A 307 1.97 -19.45 -0.07
C SER A 307 1.47 -18.62 1.11
N LEU A 308 0.19 -18.73 1.43
CA LEU A 308 -0.42 -18.02 2.57
C LEU A 308 -0.03 -18.64 3.92
N GLN A 309 0.03 -19.97 4.01
CA GLN A 309 0.16 -20.70 5.28
C GLN A 309 1.60 -21.01 5.69
N SER A 310 2.48 -21.20 4.71
CA SER A 310 3.86 -21.58 5.00
C SER A 310 4.65 -20.39 5.54
N LYS A 311 5.50 -20.65 6.54
CA LYS A 311 6.49 -19.65 6.96
C LYS A 311 7.59 -19.48 5.91
N ASN A 312 7.95 -20.55 5.17
CA ASN A 312 9.16 -20.63 4.36
C ASN A 312 8.97 -21.38 3.02
N LEU A 313 8.16 -20.85 2.09
CA LEU A 313 8.16 -21.39 0.70
C LEU A 313 9.41 -20.97 -0.08
N SER A 314 10.02 -19.85 0.25
CA SER A 314 11.11 -19.21 -0.52
C SER A 314 12.40 -18.96 0.28
N GLU A 315 12.47 -19.38 1.55
CA GLU A 315 13.62 -19.10 2.44
C GLU A 315 14.68 -20.21 2.53
N ILE A 316 14.78 -21.09 1.53
CA ILE A 316 15.91 -22.02 1.44
C ILE A 316 17.02 -21.40 0.57
N LYS A 317 17.41 -20.14 0.87
CA LYS A 317 18.76 -19.70 0.48
C LYS A 317 19.75 -20.47 1.36
N PRO A 318 20.71 -21.21 0.79
CA PRO A 318 21.54 -22.14 1.55
C PRO A 318 22.49 -21.38 2.47
N LYS A 319 22.08 -21.09 3.71
CA LYS A 319 23.03 -20.68 4.75
C LYS A 319 23.83 -21.89 5.21
N LYS A 320 25.07 -21.97 4.72
CA LYS A 320 26.29 -22.68 5.19
C LYS A 320 26.24 -24.16 5.63
N SER A 321 25.09 -24.82 5.83
CA SER A 321 25.01 -26.27 6.10
C SER A 321 24.03 -27.00 5.16
N LYS A 322 24.57 -27.57 4.09
CA LYS A 322 23.79 -28.25 3.02
C LYS A 322 22.95 -29.44 3.55
N VAL A 323 23.38 -30.11 4.62
CA VAL A 323 22.71 -31.30 5.17
C VAL A 323 21.48 -30.93 5.99
N LEU A 324 21.62 -30.00 6.95
CA LEU A 324 20.50 -29.51 7.76
C LEU A 324 19.44 -28.81 6.92
N ALA A 325 19.85 -28.08 5.87
CA ALA A 325 18.92 -27.48 4.91
C ALA A 325 18.08 -28.54 4.16
N ARG A 326 18.70 -29.64 3.71
CA ARG A 326 17.99 -30.76 3.04
C ARG A 326 17.02 -31.51 3.95
N VAL A 327 17.36 -31.69 5.23
CA VAL A 327 16.45 -32.34 6.18
C VAL A 327 15.28 -31.42 6.52
N LYS A 328 15.54 -30.13 6.76
CA LYS A 328 14.48 -29.14 6.98
C LYS A 328 13.56 -29.01 5.77
N SER A 329 14.09 -29.05 4.55
CA SER A 329 13.29 -28.98 3.33
C SER A 329 12.39 -30.22 3.17
N LYS A 330 12.92 -31.43 3.41
CA LYS A 330 12.13 -32.67 3.35
C LYS A 330 11.02 -32.71 4.39
N ILE A 331 11.29 -32.26 5.62
CA ILE A 331 10.28 -32.19 6.69
C ILE A 331 9.21 -31.15 6.35
N ALA A 332 9.62 -29.98 5.82
CA ALA A 332 8.68 -28.96 5.37
C ALA A 332 7.81 -29.46 4.21
N GLY A 333 8.39 -30.15 3.24
CA GLY A 333 7.66 -30.79 2.13
C GLY A 333 6.59 -31.76 2.62
N LYS A 334 6.95 -32.70 3.49
CA LYS A 334 5.98 -33.65 4.08
C LYS A 334 4.86 -32.95 4.87
N ARG A 335 5.18 -31.87 5.59
CA ARG A 335 4.17 -31.07 6.30
C ARG A 335 3.22 -30.37 5.34
N ASN A 336 3.75 -29.84 4.24
CA ASN A 336 2.96 -29.18 3.20
C ASN A 336 2.05 -30.17 2.46
N GLU A 337 2.56 -31.36 2.10
CA GLU A 337 1.78 -32.46 1.51
C GLU A 337 0.66 -32.91 2.47
N SER A 338 1.00 -33.12 3.74
CA SER A 338 0.02 -33.46 4.77
C SER A 338 -1.04 -32.38 4.92
N TYR A 339 -0.64 -31.10 4.94
CA TYR A 339 -1.57 -29.98 4.96
C TYR A 339 -2.53 -30.02 3.78
N ILE A 340 -2.02 -30.12 2.55
CA ILE A 340 -2.85 -30.20 1.34
C ILE A 340 -3.82 -31.39 1.42
N SER A 341 -3.33 -32.59 1.76
CA SER A 341 -4.16 -33.80 1.86
C SER A 341 -5.25 -33.70 2.94
N SER A 342 -5.04 -32.85 3.95
CA SER A 342 -5.98 -32.62 5.06
C SER A 342 -6.98 -31.49 4.81
N LEU A 343 -6.91 -30.81 3.66
CA LEU A 343 -7.87 -29.78 3.23
C LEU A 343 -9.21 -30.41 2.81
N GLN A 344 -9.85 -31.13 3.73
CA GLN A 344 -11.17 -31.74 3.52
C GLN A 344 -12.31 -30.87 4.07
N SER A 345 -12.01 -29.77 4.76
CA SER A 345 -13.00 -28.86 5.36
C SER A 345 -12.47 -27.45 5.63
N ILE A 346 -13.35 -26.56 6.12
CA ILE A 346 -13.09 -25.15 6.46
C ILE A 346 -11.82 -25.04 7.31
N THR A 347 -10.72 -24.64 6.67
CA THR A 347 -9.44 -24.41 7.32
C THR A 347 -9.36 -22.95 7.73
N SER A 348 -8.69 -22.63 8.84
CA SER A 348 -8.49 -21.24 9.23
C SER A 348 -7.15 -20.70 8.75
N LEU A 349 -7.16 -19.46 8.30
CA LEU A 349 -5.98 -18.72 7.90
C LEU A 349 -5.06 -18.44 9.10
N LYS A 350 -3.80 -18.88 9.03
CA LYS A 350 -2.79 -18.64 10.08
C LYS A 350 -1.79 -17.58 9.64
N ILE A 351 -2.02 -16.34 10.05
CA ILE A 351 -1.10 -15.22 9.83
C ILE A 351 -0.64 -14.65 11.16
N ASP A 352 0.61 -14.19 11.17
CA ASP A 352 1.14 -13.41 12.28
C ASP A 352 0.44 -12.05 12.33
N LYS A 353 -0.55 -11.92 13.21
CA LYS A 353 -1.31 -10.68 13.37
C LYS A 353 -0.50 -9.59 14.10
N SER A 354 0.62 -9.93 14.72
CA SER A 354 1.41 -8.99 15.53
C SER A 354 2.14 -7.93 14.69
N VAL A 355 2.37 -8.21 13.41
CA VAL A 355 2.98 -7.27 12.46
C VAL A 355 2.02 -6.16 12.01
N PHE A 356 0.73 -6.28 12.36
CA PHE A 356 -0.29 -5.30 12.07
C PHE A 356 -0.52 -4.44 13.32
N GLN A 357 -0.34 -3.13 13.16
CA GLN A 357 -0.58 -2.13 14.18
C GLN A 357 -1.63 -1.14 13.69
N GLU A 358 -2.56 -0.77 14.57
CA GLU A 358 -3.59 0.23 14.30
C GLU A 358 -4.35 -0.03 12.98
N LEU A 359 -4.24 0.89 12.02
CA LEU A 359 -5.01 0.91 10.77
C LEU A 359 -4.39 0.01 9.68
N SER A 360 -3.19 -0.54 9.90
CA SER A 360 -2.52 -1.42 8.93
C SER A 360 -3.21 -2.78 8.73
N GLY A 361 -4.06 -3.19 9.67
CA GLY A 361 -4.80 -4.46 9.65
C GLY A 361 -5.90 -4.55 8.59
N VAL A 362 -6.16 -3.47 7.84
CA VAL A 362 -7.21 -3.42 6.81
C VAL A 362 -7.11 -4.57 5.80
N VAL A 363 -5.92 -4.94 5.34
CA VAL A 363 -5.73 -6.02 4.35
C VAL A 363 -6.18 -7.41 4.84
N LEU A 364 -6.24 -7.65 6.16
CA LEU A 364 -6.49 -8.97 6.74
C LEU A 364 -7.84 -9.56 6.32
N LYS A 365 -8.83 -8.71 6.11
CA LYS A 365 -10.18 -9.12 5.73
C LYS A 365 -10.23 -9.68 4.31
N ASP A 366 -9.76 -8.91 3.32
CA ASP A 366 -9.68 -9.41 1.93
C ASP A 366 -8.82 -10.66 1.83
N LEU A 367 -7.72 -10.71 2.58
CA LEU A 367 -6.85 -11.86 2.58
C LEU A 367 -7.51 -13.10 3.23
N THR A 368 -8.44 -12.92 4.17
CA THR A 368 -9.26 -14.02 4.70
C THR A 368 -10.25 -14.52 3.63
N LEU A 369 -10.92 -13.60 2.96
CA LEU A 369 -11.84 -13.91 1.85
C LEU A 369 -11.14 -14.62 0.68
N LEU A 370 -9.92 -14.20 0.34
CA LEU A 370 -9.07 -14.86 -0.66
C LEU A 370 -8.74 -16.29 -0.25
N PHE A 371 -8.36 -16.49 1.01
CA PHE A 371 -8.06 -17.83 1.54
C PHE A 371 -9.29 -18.74 1.45
N ASP A 372 -10.45 -18.26 1.88
CA ASP A 372 -11.70 -19.03 1.83
C ASP A 372 -12.07 -19.39 0.39
N GLN A 373 -11.93 -18.45 -0.55
CA GLN A 373 -12.18 -18.70 -1.97
C GLN A 373 -11.23 -19.76 -2.55
N LEU A 374 -9.94 -19.72 -2.17
CA LEU A 374 -8.97 -20.75 -2.58
C LEU A 374 -9.35 -22.13 -2.05
N VAL A 375 -9.81 -22.23 -0.80
CA VAL A 375 -10.30 -23.50 -0.22
C VAL A 375 -11.54 -24.00 -0.96
N GLN A 376 -12.50 -23.12 -1.26
CA GLN A 376 -13.68 -23.50 -2.04
C GLN A 376 -13.32 -24.01 -3.44
N CYS A 377 -12.44 -23.30 -4.15
CA CYS A 377 -11.93 -23.73 -5.46
C CYS A 377 -11.21 -25.09 -5.35
N HIS A 378 -10.38 -25.29 -4.32
CA HIS A 378 -9.68 -26.55 -4.08
C HIS A 378 -10.66 -27.73 -3.98
N LEU A 379 -11.68 -27.59 -3.14
CA LEU A 379 -12.69 -28.63 -2.92
C LEU A 379 -13.45 -28.94 -4.20
N LYS A 380 -13.86 -27.90 -4.94
CA LYS A 380 -14.57 -28.07 -6.21
C LYS A 380 -13.70 -28.77 -7.26
N TYR A 381 -12.54 -28.20 -7.57
CA TYR A 381 -11.67 -28.69 -8.65
C TYR A 381 -11.21 -30.12 -8.37
N THR A 382 -10.86 -30.44 -7.12
CA THR A 382 -10.47 -31.80 -6.73
C THR A 382 -11.62 -32.79 -6.87
N LYS A 383 -12.85 -32.39 -6.49
CA LYS A 383 -14.03 -33.24 -6.66
C LYS A 383 -14.33 -33.49 -8.14
N GLU A 384 -14.27 -32.46 -8.99
CA GLU A 384 -14.49 -32.63 -10.43
C GLU A 384 -13.38 -33.49 -11.05
N ASN A 385 -12.11 -33.25 -10.71
CA ASN A 385 -11.01 -34.04 -11.24
C ASN A 385 -11.12 -35.52 -10.87
N ASN A 386 -11.48 -35.84 -9.63
CA ASN A 386 -11.57 -37.22 -9.16
C ASN A 386 -12.78 -37.99 -9.71
N ASN A 387 -13.79 -37.28 -10.24
CA ASN A 387 -15.03 -37.90 -10.73
C ASN A 387 -15.21 -37.79 -12.25
N LEU A 388 -14.59 -36.80 -12.91
CA LEU A 388 -14.84 -36.45 -14.31
C LEU A 388 -13.56 -36.42 -15.16
N ASN A 389 -12.53 -35.65 -14.76
CA ASN A 389 -11.39 -35.35 -15.65
C ASN A 389 -10.21 -36.33 -15.51
N PHE A 390 -9.89 -36.72 -14.28
CA PHE A 390 -8.76 -37.59 -13.93
C PHE A 390 -7.38 -37.07 -14.40
N ASP A 391 -7.21 -35.75 -14.46
CA ASP A 391 -5.93 -35.12 -14.84
C ASP A 391 -4.86 -35.36 -13.77
N GLU A 392 -3.60 -35.53 -14.21
CA GLU A 392 -2.44 -35.49 -13.31
C GLU A 392 -2.27 -34.10 -12.69
N VAL A 393 -2.22 -34.05 -11.37
CA VAL A 393 -2.05 -32.79 -10.61
C VAL A 393 -0.59 -32.39 -10.63
N VAL A 394 -0.31 -31.18 -11.12
CA VAL A 394 1.05 -30.62 -11.14
C VAL A 394 1.54 -30.36 -9.71
N ASP A 395 2.79 -30.73 -9.41
CA ASP A 395 3.39 -30.46 -8.11
C ASP A 395 3.50 -28.95 -7.86
N TRP A 396 3.17 -28.53 -6.65
CA TRP A 396 3.23 -27.14 -6.22
C TRP A 396 4.66 -26.57 -6.26
N GLN A 397 5.68 -27.43 -6.17
CA GLN A 397 7.09 -27.03 -6.26
C GLN A 397 7.49 -26.59 -7.66
N ASP A 398 6.83 -27.13 -8.69
CA ASP A 398 7.21 -26.94 -10.08
C ASP A 398 6.55 -25.71 -10.72
N ILE A 399 5.64 -25.05 -10.00
CA ILE A 399 4.89 -23.90 -10.52
C ILE A 399 5.78 -22.72 -10.89
N HIS A 400 6.89 -22.51 -10.17
CA HIS A 400 7.84 -21.43 -10.47
C HIS A 400 8.93 -21.82 -11.47
N SER A 401 9.21 -23.11 -11.65
CA SER A 401 10.23 -23.62 -12.57
C SER A 401 9.67 -23.91 -13.96
N ASP A 402 8.35 -24.11 -14.08
CA ASP A 402 7.70 -24.33 -15.35
C ASP A 402 7.52 -23.02 -16.15
N SER A 403 7.66 -23.13 -17.47
CA SER A 403 7.36 -22.14 -18.51
C SER A 403 5.96 -21.50 -18.46
N LYS A 404 5.13 -21.91 -17.50
CA LYS A 404 3.72 -21.56 -17.32
C LYS A 404 3.48 -20.39 -16.37
N TRP A 405 4.46 -19.98 -15.55
CA TRP A 405 4.33 -18.77 -14.72
C TRP A 405 4.59 -17.53 -15.57
N PRO A 406 3.59 -16.65 -15.81
CA PRO A 406 3.76 -15.57 -16.76
C PRO A 406 4.56 -14.40 -16.17
N PHE A 407 5.06 -13.53 -17.04
CA PHE A 407 5.68 -12.27 -16.62
C PHE A 407 4.62 -11.27 -16.13
N GLY A 408 4.97 -10.53 -15.08
CA GLY A 408 4.12 -9.50 -14.53
C GLY A 408 3.88 -8.33 -15.50
N SER A 409 2.64 -7.85 -15.56
CA SER A 409 2.29 -6.64 -16.32
C SER A 409 1.17 -5.88 -15.63
N LYS A 410 1.32 -4.56 -15.47
CA LYS A 410 0.27 -3.68 -14.95
C LYS A 410 -0.81 -3.40 -16.00
N ILE A 411 -2.04 -3.15 -15.56
CA ILE A 411 -3.08 -2.58 -16.41
C ILE A 411 -2.85 -1.07 -16.52
N PRO A 412 -2.84 -0.48 -17.73
CA PRO A 412 -2.80 0.96 -17.90
C PRO A 412 -3.95 1.65 -17.18
N VAL A 413 -3.66 2.71 -16.46
CA VAL A 413 -4.65 3.53 -15.77
C VAL A 413 -4.62 4.94 -16.31
N SER A 414 -5.74 5.65 -16.22
CA SER A 414 -5.79 7.05 -16.65
C SER A 414 -4.77 7.89 -15.88
N ASP A 415 -4.39 9.00 -16.49
CA ASP A 415 -3.41 9.92 -15.93
C ASP A 415 -3.76 10.40 -14.53
N VAL A 416 -2.71 10.68 -13.77
CA VAL A 416 -2.77 11.23 -12.43
C VAL A 416 -2.72 12.74 -12.57
N ALA A 417 -3.76 13.43 -12.08
CA ALA A 417 -3.73 14.89 -12.03
C ALA A 417 -2.57 15.35 -11.13
N VAL A 418 -1.75 16.27 -11.64
CA VAL A 418 -0.63 16.83 -10.88
C VAL A 418 -1.16 17.68 -9.75
N TYR A 419 -0.69 17.43 -8.53
CA TYR A 419 -0.99 18.25 -7.37
C TYR A 419 -0.07 19.47 -7.41
N ALA A 420 -0.67 20.64 -7.26
CA ALA A 420 0.02 21.89 -7.03
C ALA A 420 -0.79 22.71 -6.01
N PRO A 421 -0.13 23.29 -4.99
CA PRO A 421 -0.74 24.30 -4.13
C PRO A 421 -1.41 25.40 -4.96
N LYS A 422 -2.55 25.95 -4.49
CA LYS A 422 -3.35 26.91 -5.28
C LYS A 422 -2.57 28.15 -5.70
N VAL A 423 -1.62 28.59 -4.87
CA VAL A 423 -0.76 29.76 -5.17
C VAL A 423 0.23 29.49 -6.30
N LEU A 424 0.51 28.23 -6.61
CA LEU A 424 1.37 27.79 -7.71
C LEU A 424 0.59 27.36 -8.94
N ALA A 425 -0.73 27.19 -8.80
CA ALA A 425 -1.58 26.82 -9.93
C ALA A 425 -1.60 27.96 -10.96
N PRO A 426 -1.49 27.65 -12.26
CA PRO A 426 -1.65 28.67 -13.30
C PRO A 426 -3.02 29.34 -13.15
N ALA A 427 -3.06 30.67 -13.34
CA ALA A 427 -4.31 31.41 -13.29
C ALA A 427 -5.34 30.72 -14.18
N PRO A 428 -6.58 30.47 -13.69
CA PRO A 428 -7.57 29.77 -14.48
C PRO A 428 -7.76 30.52 -15.80
N SER A 429 -7.54 29.82 -16.91
CA SER A 429 -7.92 30.34 -18.22
C SER A 429 -9.38 30.76 -18.14
N ASN A 430 -9.73 31.95 -18.62
CA ASN A 430 -11.09 32.51 -18.65
C ASN A 430 -12.10 31.69 -19.51
N GLY A 431 -11.90 30.39 -19.70
CA GLY A 431 -12.82 29.46 -20.32
C GLY A 431 -13.46 28.58 -19.25
N VAL A 432 -14.79 28.66 -19.17
CA VAL A 432 -15.76 27.71 -18.57
C VAL A 432 -15.16 26.64 -17.66
N ASN A 433 -15.40 26.81 -16.36
CA ASN A 433 -15.10 25.85 -15.31
C ASN A 433 -15.80 24.50 -15.59
N PRO A 434 -15.08 23.41 -15.95
CA PRO A 434 -15.71 22.10 -16.17
C PRO A 434 -16.17 21.44 -14.87
N ASN A 435 -15.82 22.00 -13.70
CA ASN A 435 -16.12 21.48 -12.37
C ASN A 435 -16.88 22.48 -11.48
N PHE A 436 -17.68 23.38 -12.05
CA PHE A 436 -18.63 24.17 -11.26
C PHE A 436 -19.80 23.28 -10.80
N THR A 437 -19.60 22.48 -9.77
CA THR A 437 -20.67 21.98 -8.91
C THR A 437 -20.77 22.92 -7.73
N GLY A 438 -21.63 23.94 -7.87
CA GLY A 438 -21.98 24.86 -6.80
C GLY A 438 -22.47 24.11 -5.55
N ARG A 439 -22.15 24.71 -4.40
CA ARG A 439 -22.59 24.36 -3.03
C ARG A 439 -23.87 23.52 -2.95
N GLY A 440 -23.79 22.36 -2.29
CA GLY A 440 -24.93 21.80 -1.56
C GLY A 440 -25.77 20.73 -2.26
N SER A 441 -25.16 19.71 -2.88
CA SER A 441 -25.88 18.47 -3.22
C SER A 441 -25.34 17.31 -2.39
N TYR A 442 -25.96 17.09 -1.23
CA TYR A 442 -26.15 15.74 -0.71
C TYR A 442 -26.98 14.99 -1.75
N PHE A 443 -26.48 13.88 -2.27
CA PHE A 443 -27.18 12.64 -2.64
C PHE A 443 -26.14 11.63 -3.14
#